data_AF-A0AAW4BLG3-F1
#
_entry.id   AF-A0AAW4BLG3-F1
#
_cell.length_a   1.000
_cell.length_b   1.000
_cell.length_c   1.000
_cell.angle_alpha   90.00
_cell.angle_beta   90.00
_cell.angle_gamma   90.00
#
_symmetry.space_group_name_H-M   'P 1'
#
loop_
_entity.id
_entity.type
_entity.pdbx_description
1 polymer ?
#
loop_
_entity_poly.entity_id
_entity_poly.type
_entity_poly.pdbx_seq_one_letter_code
_entity_poly.pdbx_strand_id
1 'polypeptide(L)'
;MDEELDKLGLIHVDDMTESQLKAFGTKVSRRICKWPDIQAIPDFQVHRKGNWLGKLHKVCFICVGLFTGARHKELLSMNKDSYDLSPSGISKVSGFTTKGKNGNPIFTTWNTAPITKLALELAYDATQATRNYALER
;
A
#
# COMPACT_ATOMS: atom_id res chain seq x y z
N MET A 1 -14.60 -9.38 10.01
CA MET A 1 -13.67 -8.88 11.06
C MET A 1 -14.42 -7.99 12.03
N ASP A 2 -15.45 -7.34 11.51
CA ASP A 2 -16.36 -6.38 12.13
C ASP A 2 -17.11 -6.96 13.32
N GLU A 3 -17.71 -8.14 13.21
CA GLU A 3 -18.31 -8.84 14.37
C GLU A 3 -17.31 -9.08 15.53
N GLU A 4 -16.01 -9.20 15.25
CA GLU A 4 -15.00 -9.42 16.30
C GLU A 4 -14.49 -8.10 16.88
N LEU A 5 -14.42 -7.03 16.09
CA LEU A 5 -14.11 -5.67 16.55
C LEU A 5 -15.26 -5.12 17.41
N ASP A 6 -16.50 -5.34 16.98
CA ASP A 6 -17.72 -4.96 17.69
C ASP A 6 -17.87 -5.73 19.02
N LYS A 7 -17.57 -7.04 19.03
CA LYS A 7 -17.46 -7.84 20.28
C LYS A 7 -16.39 -7.34 21.25
N LEU A 8 -15.37 -6.63 20.75
CA LEU A 8 -14.32 -6.02 21.56
C LEU A 8 -14.61 -4.56 21.90
N GLY A 9 -15.69 -3.97 21.36
CA GLY A 9 -16.03 -2.56 21.52
C GLY A 9 -15.04 -1.61 20.84
N LEU A 10 -14.30 -2.08 19.83
CA LEU A 10 -13.23 -1.33 19.17
C LEU A 10 -13.66 -0.89 17.77
N ILE A 11 -13.35 0.37 17.46
CA ILE A 11 -13.70 0.98 16.17
C ILE A 11 -12.58 0.71 15.17
N HIS A 12 -11.31 0.81 15.59
CA HIS A 12 -10.14 0.54 14.76
C HIS A 12 -9.22 -0.54 15.36
N VAL A 13 -8.44 -1.19 14.50
CA VAL A 13 -7.42 -2.18 14.91
C VAL A 13 -6.30 -1.51 15.72
N ASP A 14 -6.05 -0.23 15.47
CA ASP A 14 -5.05 0.57 16.22
C ASP A 14 -5.47 0.86 17.67
N ASP A 15 -6.77 0.70 18.00
CA ASP A 15 -7.28 0.86 19.37
C ASP A 15 -7.03 -0.40 20.23
N MET A 16 -6.48 -1.47 19.65
CA MET A 16 -6.21 -2.72 20.35
C MET A 16 -4.99 -2.59 21.27
N THR A 17 -5.13 -3.09 22.50
CA THR A 17 -3.97 -3.33 23.37
C THR A 17 -3.05 -4.40 22.78
N GLU A 18 -1.78 -4.38 23.18
CA GLU A 18 -0.75 -5.31 22.67
C GLU A 18 -1.14 -6.79 22.85
N SER A 19 -1.81 -7.12 23.96
CA SER A 19 -2.34 -8.46 24.25
C SER A 19 -3.50 -8.84 23.33
N GLN A 20 -4.44 -7.93 23.08
CA GLN A 20 -5.56 -8.12 22.15
C GLN A 20 -5.06 -8.30 20.71
N LEU A 21 -4.07 -7.51 20.30
CA LEU A 21 -3.47 -7.56 18.97
C LEU A 21 -2.75 -8.90 18.73
N LYS A 22 -2.04 -9.41 19.74
CA LYS A 22 -1.41 -10.74 19.71
C LYS A 22 -2.44 -11.88 19.64
N ALA A 23 -3.51 -11.80 20.42
CA ALA A 23 -4.60 -12.78 20.40
C ALA A 23 -5.31 -12.78 19.03
N PHE A 24 -5.56 -11.60 18.48
CA PHE A 24 -6.14 -11.40 17.16
C PHE A 24 -5.26 -12.01 16.06
N GLY A 25 -3.95 -11.71 16.04
CA GLY A 25 -3.01 -12.30 15.10
C GLY A 25 -2.98 -13.83 15.15
N THR A 26 -3.06 -14.40 16.37
CA THR A 26 -3.13 -15.86 16.56
C THR A 26 -4.42 -16.46 16.00
N LYS A 27 -5.58 -15.81 16.23
CA LYS A 27 -6.87 -16.24 15.67
C LYS A 27 -6.86 -16.19 14.13
N VAL A 28 -6.36 -15.09 13.56
CA VAL A 28 -6.27 -14.90 12.10
C VAL A 28 -5.36 -15.97 11.50
N SER A 29 -4.20 -16.24 12.10
CA SER A 29 -3.30 -17.30 11.65
C SER A 29 -3.98 -18.68 11.63
N ARG A 30 -4.76 -19.03 12.68
CA ARG A 30 -5.51 -20.29 12.72
C ARG A 30 -6.57 -20.42 11.63
N ARG A 31 -7.24 -19.32 11.26
CA ARG A 31 -8.21 -19.32 10.15
C ARG A 31 -7.50 -19.46 8.81
N ILE A 32 -6.46 -18.67 8.60
CA ILE A 32 -5.70 -18.63 7.35
C ILE A 32 -5.03 -19.98 7.08
N CYS A 33 -4.50 -20.70 8.09
CA CYS A 33 -3.90 -22.03 7.90
C CYS A 33 -4.90 -23.09 7.35
N LYS A 34 -6.20 -22.88 7.51
CA LYS A 34 -7.24 -23.80 7.00
C LYS A 34 -7.67 -23.52 5.56
N TRP A 35 -7.21 -22.43 4.97
CA TRP A 35 -7.57 -22.11 3.58
C TRP A 35 -6.96 -23.12 2.62
N PRO A 36 -7.70 -23.54 1.58
CA PRO A 36 -7.18 -24.47 0.59
C PRO A 36 -5.99 -23.83 -0.13
N ASP A 37 -4.97 -24.65 -0.42
CA ASP A 37 -3.88 -24.21 -1.28
C ASP A 37 -4.38 -24.02 -2.71
N ILE A 38 -3.86 -22.98 -3.36
CA ILE A 38 -4.17 -22.68 -4.75
C ILE A 38 -3.47 -23.73 -5.62
N GLN A 39 -4.21 -24.73 -6.09
CA GLN A 39 -3.69 -25.81 -6.94
C GLN A 39 -3.42 -25.39 -8.40
N ALA A 40 -3.72 -24.14 -8.76
CA ALA A 40 -3.63 -23.66 -10.14
C ALA A 40 -2.18 -23.52 -10.68
N ILE A 41 -1.17 -23.54 -9.81
CA ILE A 41 0.23 -23.37 -10.19
C ILE A 41 1.06 -24.50 -9.57
N PRO A 42 1.75 -25.34 -10.38
CA PRO A 42 2.60 -26.41 -9.86
C PRO A 42 3.72 -25.82 -9.00
N ASP A 43 4.01 -26.46 -7.87
CA ASP A 43 5.02 -26.08 -6.86
C ASP A 43 4.84 -24.70 -6.19
N PHE A 44 3.66 -24.07 -6.31
CA PHE A 44 3.42 -22.79 -5.67
C PHE A 44 3.11 -22.94 -4.18
N GLN A 45 4.07 -22.59 -3.34
CA GLN A 45 3.87 -22.49 -1.89
C GLN A 45 3.35 -21.09 -1.52
N VAL A 46 2.10 -21.03 -1.04
CA VAL A 46 1.52 -19.76 -0.59
C VAL A 46 2.18 -19.31 0.71
N HIS A 47 3.06 -18.32 0.65
CA HIS A 47 3.56 -17.66 1.86
C HIS A 47 2.50 -16.69 2.41
N ARG A 48 1.63 -17.22 3.28
CA ARG A 48 0.51 -16.47 3.90
C ARG A 48 0.94 -15.46 4.98
N LYS A 49 2.25 -15.28 5.21
CA LYS A 49 2.79 -14.28 6.15
C LYS A 49 2.75 -12.90 5.49
N GLY A 50 1.92 -11.98 5.97
CA GLY A 50 1.80 -10.61 5.42
C GLY A 50 3.08 -9.76 5.46
N ASN A 51 4.14 -10.22 6.13
CA ASN A 51 5.42 -9.50 6.24
C ASN A 51 6.05 -9.19 4.88
N TRP A 52 5.87 -10.07 3.88
CA TRP A 52 6.43 -9.84 2.54
C TRP A 52 5.74 -8.68 1.83
N LEU A 53 4.43 -8.50 2.02
CA LEU A 53 3.67 -7.42 1.40
C LEU A 53 4.11 -6.06 1.94
N GLY A 54 4.31 -5.95 3.25
CA GLY A 54 4.87 -4.75 3.87
C GLY A 54 6.29 -4.43 3.38
N LYS A 55 7.12 -5.46 3.16
CA LYS A 55 8.47 -5.29 2.58
C LYS A 55 8.39 -4.83 1.13
N LEU A 56 7.53 -5.44 0.31
CA LEU A 56 7.31 -5.08 -1.08
C LEU A 56 6.88 -3.62 -1.22
N HIS A 57 5.90 -3.20 -0.42
CA HIS A 57 5.39 -1.84 -0.45
C HIS A 57 6.47 -0.81 -0.06
N LYS A 58 7.30 -1.12 0.95
CA LYS A 58 8.45 -0.29 1.32
C LYS A 58 9.48 -0.16 0.19
N VAL A 59 9.80 -1.25 -0.51
CA VAL A 59 10.73 -1.20 -1.65
C VAL A 59 10.15 -0.35 -2.78
N CYS A 60 8.87 -0.50 -3.10
CA CYS A 60 8.20 0.35 -4.10
C CYS A 60 8.26 1.83 -3.69
N PHE A 61 7.96 2.13 -2.42
CA PHE A 61 8.03 3.50 -1.88
C PHE A 61 9.45 4.10 -2.00
N ILE A 62 10.48 3.33 -1.66
CA ILE A 62 11.89 3.76 -1.80
C ILE A 62 12.25 3.98 -3.27
N CYS A 63 11.83 3.09 -4.17
CA CYS A 63 12.07 3.24 -5.60
C CYS A 63 11.47 4.55 -6.13
N VAL A 64 10.20 4.84 -5.82
CA VAL A 64 9.54 6.09 -6.23
C VAL A 64 10.28 7.30 -5.65
N GLY A 65 10.62 7.28 -4.36
CA GLY A 65 11.35 8.39 -3.72
C GLY A 65 12.73 8.65 -4.34
N LEU A 66 13.47 7.59 -4.67
CA LEU A 66 14.82 7.68 -5.21
C LEU A 66 14.84 8.28 -6.62
N PHE A 67 13.90 7.92 -7.49
CA PHE A 67 13.87 8.41 -8.88
C PHE A 67 13.17 9.76 -9.06
N THR A 68 12.33 10.17 -8.12
CA THR A 68 11.56 11.43 -8.21
C THR A 68 12.15 12.55 -7.37
N GLY A 69 12.89 12.22 -6.30
CA GLY A 69 13.37 13.19 -5.32
C GLY A 69 12.25 13.86 -4.51
N ALA A 70 11.01 13.35 -4.57
CA ALA A 70 9.87 13.89 -3.85
C ALA A 70 9.96 13.58 -2.35
N ARG A 71 9.41 14.46 -1.52
CA ARG A 71 9.42 14.31 -0.06
C ARG A 71 8.43 13.25 0.39
N HIS A 72 8.63 12.70 1.59
CA HIS A 72 7.74 11.69 2.18
C HIS A 72 6.24 12.03 2.08
N LYS A 73 5.83 13.25 2.47
CA LYS A 73 4.42 13.68 2.40
C LYS A 73 3.90 13.86 0.96
N GLU A 74 4.79 14.19 0.02
CA GLU A 74 4.45 14.34 -1.40
C GLU A 74 4.27 12.96 -2.04
N LEU A 75 5.14 12.00 -1.70
CA LEU A 75 5.05 10.61 -2.15
C LEU A 75 3.75 9.92 -1.72
N LEU A 76 3.27 10.20 -0.52
CA LEU A 76 2.00 9.65 -0.02
C LEU A 76 0.76 10.16 -0.80
N SER A 77 0.91 11.26 -1.54
CA SER A 77 -0.16 11.78 -2.40
C SER A 77 -0.16 11.18 -3.82
N MET A 78 0.88 10.40 -4.16
CA MET A 78 1.02 9.80 -5.48
C MET A 78 0.29 8.46 -5.55
N ASN A 79 -0.32 8.18 -6.70
CA ASN A 79 -0.99 6.93 -6.99
C ASN A 79 -0.55 6.39 -8.37
N LYS A 80 -1.07 5.23 -8.79
CA LYS A 80 -0.79 4.70 -10.13
C LYS A 80 -1.11 5.68 -11.26
N ASP A 81 -2.15 6.50 -11.08
CA ASP A 81 -2.62 7.47 -12.08
C ASP A 81 -1.80 8.77 -12.06
N SER A 82 -0.85 8.91 -11.13
CA SER A 82 0.02 10.07 -11.02
C SER A 82 1.15 10.09 -12.05
N TYR A 83 1.44 8.97 -12.70
CA TYR A 83 2.51 8.85 -13.69
C TYR A 83 2.02 9.27 -15.08
N ASP A 84 2.82 10.09 -15.76
CA ASP A 84 2.52 10.56 -17.13
C ASP A 84 3.79 10.59 -17.99
N LEU A 85 3.60 10.54 -19.31
CA LEU A 85 4.65 10.69 -20.31
C LEU A 85 4.45 12.01 -21.05
N SER A 86 5.43 12.89 -20.93
CA SER A 86 5.50 14.12 -21.72
C SER A 86 5.46 13.80 -23.23
N PRO A 87 4.93 14.70 -24.09
CA PRO A 87 5.02 14.54 -25.55
C PRO A 87 6.45 14.35 -26.06
N SER A 88 7.43 14.83 -25.30
CA SER A 88 8.87 14.67 -25.54
C SER A 88 9.46 13.33 -25.05
N GLY A 89 8.65 12.40 -24.56
CA GLY A 89 9.08 11.10 -24.04
C GLY A 89 9.65 11.11 -22.61
N ILE A 90 9.57 12.25 -21.91
CA ILE A 90 10.08 12.39 -20.54
C ILE A 90 9.04 11.84 -19.55
N SER A 91 9.44 10.85 -18.76
CA SER A 91 8.66 10.31 -17.64
C SER A 91 8.47 11.35 -16.54
N LYS A 92 7.23 11.54 -16.13
CA LYS A 92 6.83 12.50 -15.09
C LYS A 92 5.95 11.81 -14.06
N VAL A 93 6.03 12.28 -12.82
CA VAL A 93 5.07 11.93 -11.77
C VAL A 93 4.50 13.20 -11.16
N SER A 94 3.24 13.18 -10.80
CA SER A 94 2.52 14.33 -10.26
C SER A 94 1.91 14.05 -8.90
N GLY A 95 1.80 15.06 -8.06
CA GLY A 95 1.28 14.91 -6.70
C GLY A 95 1.10 16.26 -6.01
N PHE A 96 0.70 16.20 -4.75
CA PHE A 96 0.47 17.38 -3.92
C PHE A 96 1.68 17.70 -3.05
N THR A 97 2.10 18.96 -3.07
CA THR A 97 3.05 19.52 -2.10
C THR A 97 2.39 20.66 -1.34
N THR A 98 2.70 20.80 -0.05
CA THR A 98 2.23 21.91 0.79
C THR A 98 3.32 22.95 1.03
N LYS A 99 4.52 22.73 0.49
CA LYS A 99 5.67 23.60 0.71
C LYS A 99 5.48 24.94 0.02
N GLY A 100 5.66 26.04 0.75
CA GLY A 100 5.73 27.40 0.20
C GLY A 100 4.38 28.12 0.03
N LYS A 101 3.25 27.53 0.45
CA LYS A 101 1.91 28.17 0.36
C LYS A 101 1.12 28.10 1.67
N ASN A 102 1.74 28.41 2.79
CA ASN A 102 1.10 28.46 4.12
C ASN A 102 0.32 27.17 4.46
N GLY A 103 0.81 26.00 4.02
CA GLY A 103 0.16 24.71 4.25
C GLY A 103 -0.90 24.31 3.23
N ASN A 104 -1.21 25.15 2.24
CA ASN A 104 -2.16 24.81 1.18
C ASN A 104 -1.55 23.83 0.18
N PRO A 105 -2.29 22.77 -0.24
CA PRO A 105 -1.81 21.83 -1.24
C PRO A 105 -1.71 22.53 -2.62
N ILE A 106 -0.57 22.33 -3.28
CA ILE A 106 -0.27 22.75 -4.65
C ILE A 106 0.04 21.48 -5.45
N PHE A 107 -0.48 21.42 -6.68
CA PHE A 107 -0.12 20.37 -7.61
C PHE A 107 1.29 20.61 -8.18
N THR A 108 2.17 19.62 -8.08
CA THR A 108 3.55 19.69 -8.56
C THR A 108 3.91 18.43 -9.33
N THR A 109 4.80 18.60 -10.31
CA THR A 109 5.26 17.53 -11.18
C THR A 109 6.78 17.39 -11.08
N TRP A 110 7.24 16.15 -10.96
CA TRP A 110 8.66 15.79 -10.93
C TRP A 110 9.01 14.97 -12.17
N ASN A 111 10.21 15.18 -12.71
CA ASN A 111 10.77 14.27 -13.71
C ASN A 111 11.24 12.99 -13.00
N THR A 112 11.04 11.85 -13.62
CA THR A 112 11.36 10.54 -13.02
C THR A 112 11.89 9.55 -14.06
N ALA A 113 12.20 8.33 -13.64
CA ALA A 113 12.52 7.22 -14.52
C ALA A 113 11.27 6.36 -14.83
N PRO A 114 11.21 5.67 -15.98
CA PRO A 114 10.09 4.78 -16.33
C PRO A 114 9.80 3.68 -15.30
N ILE A 115 10.82 3.23 -14.56
CA ILE A 115 10.69 2.23 -13.50
C ILE A 115 9.72 2.65 -12.38
N THR A 116 9.52 3.97 -12.19
CA THR A 116 8.57 4.51 -11.23
C THR A 116 7.13 4.13 -11.55
N LYS A 117 6.78 4.00 -12.83
CA LYS A 117 5.46 3.53 -13.26
C LYS A 117 5.18 2.13 -12.72
N LEU A 118 6.12 1.21 -12.96
CA LEU A 118 6.01 -0.19 -12.51
C LEU A 118 5.93 -0.28 -10.99
N ALA A 119 6.71 0.54 -10.28
CA ALA A 119 6.67 0.57 -8.81
C ALA A 119 5.31 1.06 -8.28
N LEU A 120 4.72 2.08 -8.89
CA LEU A 120 3.40 2.61 -8.51
C LEU A 120 2.28 1.62 -8.81
N GLU A 121 2.29 1.01 -10.00
CA GLU A 121 1.31 -0.02 -10.41
C GLU A 121 1.41 -1.24 -9.49
N LEU A 122 2.62 -1.76 -9.25
CA LEU A 122 2.82 -2.91 -8.38
C LEU A 122 2.37 -2.63 -6.93
N ALA A 123 2.69 -1.45 -6.39
CA ALA A 123 2.24 -1.06 -5.06
C ALA A 123 0.71 -0.95 -4.98
N TYR A 124 0.08 -0.44 -6.05
CA TYR A 124 -1.38 -0.34 -6.14
C TYR A 124 -2.03 -1.72 -6.19
N ASP A 125 -1.59 -2.59 -7.08
CA ASP A 125 -2.17 -3.92 -7.31
C ASP A 125 -1.98 -4.81 -6.09
N ALA A 126 -0.78 -4.79 -5.48
CA ALA A 126 -0.48 -5.58 -4.28
C ALA A 126 -1.37 -5.22 -3.08
N THR A 127 -1.91 -4.01 -3.04
CA THR A 127 -2.80 -3.53 -1.96
C THR A 127 -4.27 -3.49 -2.36
N GLN A 128 -4.63 -3.88 -3.59
CA GLN A 128 -5.99 -3.82 -4.10
C GLN A 128 -6.96 -4.67 -3.28
N ALA A 129 -6.58 -5.89 -2.91
CA ALA A 129 -7.40 -6.76 -2.08
C ALA A 129 -7.76 -6.11 -0.72
N THR A 130 -6.81 -5.40 -0.11
CA THR A 130 -7.03 -4.67 1.14
C THR A 130 -7.94 -3.45 0.94
N ARG A 131 -7.81 -2.73 -0.17
CA ARG A 131 -8.70 -1.59 -0.50
C ARG A 131 -10.13 -2.05 -0.75
N ASN A 132 -10.31 -3.13 -1.52
CA ASN A 132 -11.65 -3.69 -1.78
C ASN A 132 -12.33 -4.08 -0.47
N TYR A 133 -11.60 -4.78 0.41
CA TYR A 133 -12.10 -5.11 1.75
C TYR A 133 -12.48 -3.87 2.58
N ALA A 134 -11.73 -2.77 2.45
CA ALA A 134 -12.02 -1.53 3.17
C ALA A 134 -13.21 -0.73 2.60
N LEU A 135 -13.49 -0.86 1.31
CA LEU A 135 -14.59 -0.16 0.61
C LEU A 135 -15.92 -0.92 0.67
N GLU A 136 -15.89 -2.24 0.84
CA GLU A 136 -17.07 -3.07 1.11
C GLU A 136 -17.64 -2.86 2.52
N ARG A 137 -16.93 -2.10 3.35
CA ARG A 137 -17.24 -1.77 4.74
C ARG A 137 -17.85 -0.37 4.84
#